data_AF-A0A6A8AH11-F1
#
_entry.id   AF-A0A6A8AH11-F1
#
_cell.length_a   1.000
_cell.length_b   1.000
_cell.length_c   1.000
_cell.angle_alpha   90.00
_cell.angle_beta   90.00
_cell.angle_gamma   90.00
#
_symmetry.space_group_name_H-M   'P 1'
#
loop_
_entity.id
_entity.type
_entity.pdbx_description
1 polymer ?
#
loop_
_entity_poly.entity_id
_entity_poly.type
_entity_poly.pdbx_seq_one_letter_code
_entity_poly.pdbx_strand_id
1 'polypeptide(L)'
;MAEFVGKILAAKNAQASEDFMVIARVEALIAGWGQEEALRRAHAYAEAGADAILIHSKSSTPDEIVNFAKAWDFSAPLVIVPTAYPMIA
;
A
#
# COMPACT_ATOMS: atom_id res chain seq x y z
N MET A 1 12.31 5.19 -4.89
CA MET A 1 11.14 5.95 -4.38
C MET A 1 10.59 6.88 -5.46
N ALA A 2 11.37 7.87 -5.92
CA ALA A 2 10.94 8.87 -6.91
C ALA A 2 10.29 8.28 -8.18
N GLU A 3 10.85 7.19 -8.73
CA GLU A 3 10.29 6.55 -9.92
C GLU A 3 8.84 6.07 -9.72
N PHE A 4 8.52 5.45 -8.58
CA PHE A 4 7.19 4.89 -8.33
C PHE A 4 6.16 5.98 -8.00
N VAL A 5 6.60 7.01 -7.26
CA VAL A 5 5.83 8.24 -7.05
C VAL A 5 5.49 8.89 -8.39
N GLY A 6 6.47 9.01 -9.29
CA GLY A 6 6.25 9.56 -10.64
C GLY A 6 5.24 8.76 -11.46
N LYS A 7 5.22 7.42 -11.33
CA LYS A 7 4.21 6.56 -11.97
C LYS A 7 2.80 6.81 -11.43
N ILE A 8 2.66 6.97 -10.12
CA ILE A 8 1.36 7.28 -9.49
C ILE A 8 0.86 8.64 -9.97
N LEU A 9 1.70 9.68 -9.91
CA LEU A 9 1.35 11.01 -10.40
C LEU A 9 0.96 10.99 -11.88
N ALA A 10 1.72 10.28 -12.71
CA ALA A 10 1.39 10.13 -14.13
C ALA A 10 0.04 9.42 -14.33
N ALA A 11 -0.23 8.36 -13.56
CA ALA A 11 -1.51 7.65 -13.62
C ALA A 11 -2.68 8.55 -13.20
N LYS A 12 -2.56 9.30 -12.10
CA LYS A 12 -3.57 10.26 -11.62
C LYS A 12 -3.79 11.40 -12.62
N ASN A 13 -2.73 11.96 -13.20
CA ASN A 13 -2.84 13.02 -14.20
C ASN A 13 -3.47 12.57 -15.53
N ALA A 14 -3.37 11.27 -15.85
CA ALA A 14 -3.93 10.71 -17.07
C ALA A 14 -5.40 10.25 -16.92
N GLN A 15 -5.99 10.36 -15.72
CA GLN A 15 -7.36 9.91 -15.48
C GLN A 15 -8.38 10.76 -16.26
N ALA A 16 -9.28 10.09 -16.96
CA ALA A 16 -10.40 10.74 -17.64
C ALA A 16 -11.62 10.98 -16.73
N SER A 17 -11.68 10.27 -15.59
CA SER A 17 -12.74 10.38 -14.59
C SER A 17 -12.15 10.26 -13.19
N GLU A 18 -12.72 11.00 -12.25
CA GLU A 18 -12.40 10.91 -10.82
C GLU A 18 -12.86 9.58 -10.19
N ASP A 19 -13.78 8.85 -10.84
CA ASP A 19 -14.24 7.53 -10.37
C ASP A 19 -13.20 6.43 -10.61
N PHE A 20 -12.22 6.66 -11.48
CA PHE A 20 -11.15 5.68 -11.71
C PHE A 20 -10.18 5.70 -10.53
N MET A 21 -9.95 4.54 -9.91
CA MET A 21 -9.08 4.43 -8.74
C MET A 21 -7.68 3.93 -9.12
N VAL A 22 -6.65 4.52 -8.52
CA VAL A 22 -5.26 4.07 -8.56
C VAL A 22 -4.87 3.54 -7.18
N ILE A 23 -4.69 2.22 -7.09
CA ILE A 23 -4.27 1.55 -5.86
C ILE A 23 -2.78 1.25 -5.95
N ALA A 24 -2.00 1.78 -5.00
CA ALA A 24 -0.56 1.54 -4.96
C ALA A 24 -0.23 0.31 -4.10
N ARG A 25 0.35 -0.72 -4.73
CA ARG A 25 0.77 -1.94 -4.05
C ARG A 25 2.19 -1.81 -3.48
N VAL A 26 2.33 -2.04 -2.18
CA VAL A 26 3.59 -1.97 -1.43
C VAL A 26 4.12 -3.37 -1.14
N GLU A 27 5.25 -3.72 -1.76
CA GLU A 27 5.88 -5.05 -1.65
C GLU A 27 7.08 -5.10 -0.68
N ALA A 28 7.26 -4.08 0.17
CA ALA A 28 8.42 -4.00 1.06
C ALA A 28 8.48 -5.17 2.06
N LEU A 29 7.34 -5.61 2.60
CA LEU A 29 7.27 -6.77 3.50
C LEU A 29 7.57 -8.08 2.74
N ILE A 30 7.03 -8.25 1.53
CA ILE A 30 7.33 -9.39 0.64
C ILE A 30 8.84 -9.50 0.34
N ALA A 31 9.50 -8.35 0.13
CA ALA A 31 10.92 -8.21 -0.13
C ALA A 31 11.80 -8.31 1.14
N GLY A 32 11.21 -8.41 2.33
CA GLY A 32 11.94 -8.51 3.59
C GLY A 32 12.60 -7.22 4.06
N TRP A 33 12.11 -6.05 3.62
CA TRP A 33 12.67 -4.75 3.99
C TRP A 33 12.11 -4.18 5.30
N GLY A 34 11.11 -4.86 5.88
CA GLY A 34 10.56 -4.52 7.19
C GLY A 34 9.48 -3.43 7.17
N GLN A 35 8.93 -3.17 8.36
CA GLN A 35 7.78 -2.29 8.58
C GLN A 35 8.06 -0.82 8.24
N GLU A 36 9.23 -0.31 8.66
CA GLU A 36 9.59 1.09 8.45
C GLU A 36 9.64 1.45 6.96
N GLU A 37 10.28 0.62 6.13
CA GLU A 37 10.34 0.85 4.69
C GLU A 37 8.98 0.65 4.02
N ALA A 38 8.15 -0.26 4.52
CA ALA A 38 6.77 -0.42 4.05
C ALA A 38 5.95 0.85 4.30
N LEU A 39 5.99 1.39 5.52
CA LEU A 39 5.30 2.63 5.87
C LEU A 39 5.84 3.80 5.05
N ARG A 40 7.16 3.98 4.99
CA ARG A 40 7.78 5.07 4.20
C ARG A 40 7.32 5.06 2.75
N ARG A 41 7.19 3.89 2.13
CA ARG A 41 6.67 3.75 0.76
C ARG A 41 5.18 4.06 0.67
N ALA A 42 4.39 3.49 1.57
CA ALA A 42 2.96 3.71 1.60
C ALA A 42 2.61 5.19 1.74
N HIS A 43 3.28 5.91 2.66
CA HIS A 43 3.11 7.35 2.84
C HIS A 43 3.44 8.11 1.54
N ALA A 44 4.63 7.85 0.97
CA ALA A 44 5.04 8.51 -0.27
C ALA A 44 4.06 8.25 -1.43
N TYR A 45 3.43 7.07 -1.47
CA TYR A 45 2.46 6.71 -2.52
C TYR A 45 1.09 7.35 -2.28
N ALA A 46 0.65 7.42 -1.03
CA ALA A 46 -0.58 8.11 -0.66
C ALA A 46 -0.46 9.63 -0.87
N GLU A 47 0.67 10.23 -0.50
CA GLU A 47 0.99 11.64 -0.79
C GLU A 47 1.05 11.94 -2.30
N ALA A 48 1.46 10.96 -3.11
CA ALA A 48 1.44 11.06 -4.57
C ALA A 48 0.03 10.96 -5.18
N GLY A 49 -1.00 10.72 -4.36
CA GLY A 49 -2.39 10.67 -4.77
C GLY A 49 -2.93 9.27 -5.05
N ALA A 50 -2.30 8.19 -4.56
CA ALA A 50 -2.91 6.88 -4.60
C ALA A 50 -4.20 6.86 -3.77
N ASP A 51 -5.29 6.36 -4.36
CA ASP A 51 -6.62 6.34 -3.74
C ASP A 51 -6.75 5.27 -2.65
N ALA A 52 -5.87 4.27 -2.67
CA ALA A 52 -5.71 3.30 -1.60
C ALA A 52 -4.30 2.70 -1.62
N ILE A 53 -3.87 2.16 -0.48
CA ILE A 53 -2.61 1.40 -0.37
C ILE A 53 -2.94 -0.07 -0.21
N LEU A 54 -2.42 -0.89 -1.13
CA LEU A 54 -2.43 -2.34 -0.96
C LEU A 54 -1.14 -2.77 -0.27
N ILE A 55 -1.23 -3.16 0.99
CA ILE A 55 -0.10 -3.74 1.73
C ILE A 55 -0.19 -5.26 1.68
N HIS A 56 0.91 -5.92 1.32
CA HIS A 56 0.95 -7.37 1.16
C HIS A 56 2.05 -7.99 1.99
N SER A 57 1.76 -9.16 2.56
CA SER A 57 2.69 -10.01 3.30
C SER A 57 2.51 -11.45 2.83
N LYS A 58 3.62 -12.20 2.83
CA LYS A 58 3.68 -13.64 2.58
C LYS A 58 3.82 -14.47 3.86
N SER A 59 3.79 -13.81 5.02
CA SER A 59 3.80 -14.48 6.32
C SER A 59 2.56 -15.38 6.43
N SER A 60 2.69 -16.51 7.12
CA SER A 60 1.53 -17.36 7.46
C SER A 60 0.67 -16.76 8.58
N THR A 61 1.17 -15.71 9.25
CA THR A 61 0.46 -14.99 10.29
C THR A 61 0.18 -13.55 9.86
N PRO A 62 -0.91 -12.93 10.36
CA PRO A 62 -1.29 -11.59 9.97
C PRO A 62 -0.52 -10.47 10.69
N ASP A 63 0.39 -10.79 11.60
CA ASP A 63 1.02 -9.81 12.49
C ASP A 63 1.66 -8.64 11.75
N GLU A 64 2.31 -8.90 10.60
CA GLU A 64 2.90 -7.83 9.80
C GLU A 64 1.85 -6.85 9.28
N ILE A 65 0.71 -7.35 8.82
CA ILE A 65 -0.38 -6.52 8.30
C ILE A 65 -1.07 -5.76 9.43
N VAL A 66 -1.32 -6.42 10.56
CA VAL A 66 -1.92 -5.80 11.74
C VAL A 66 -1.03 -4.70 12.30
N ASN A 67 0.28 -4.93 12.37
CA ASN A 67 1.23 -3.91 12.83
C ASN A 67 1.33 -2.73 11.86
N PHE A 68 1.34 -3.00 10.57
CA PHE A 68 1.29 -1.96 9.55
C PHE A 68 0.01 -1.12 9.68
N ALA A 69 -1.15 -1.76 9.78
CA ALA A 69 -2.45 -1.08 9.88
C ALA A 69 -2.59 -0.24 11.16
N LYS A 70 -1.99 -0.67 12.28
CA LYS A 70 -1.93 0.11 13.53
C LYS A 70 -1.04 1.35 13.42
N ALA A 71 0.03 1.26 12.63
CA ALA A 71 0.98 2.35 12.44
C ALA A 71 0.58 3.31 11.29
N TRP A 72 -0.36 2.89 10.44
CA TRP A 72 -0.88 3.72 9.36
C TRP A 72 -1.76 4.85 9.91
N ASP A 73 -1.37 6.09 9.64
CA ASP A 73 -2.02 7.30 10.13
C ASP A 73 -2.53 8.22 9.00
N PHE A 74 -2.57 7.73 7.77
CA PHE A 74 -3.05 8.47 6.61
C PHE A 74 -4.53 8.17 6.32
N SER A 75 -5.23 9.10 5.67
CA SER A 75 -6.65 8.97 5.36
C SER A 75 -6.99 7.95 4.27
N ALA A 76 -6.01 7.58 3.44
CA ALA A 76 -6.21 6.63 2.36
C ALA A 76 -6.51 5.22 2.92
N PRO A 77 -7.55 4.54 2.42
CA PRO A 77 -7.89 3.20 2.88
C PRO A 77 -6.79 2.18 2.56
N LEU A 78 -6.73 1.13 3.39
CA LEU A 78 -5.86 -0.02 3.19
C LEU A 78 -6.61 -1.16 2.50
N VAL A 79 -5.93 -1.82 1.56
CA VAL A 79 -6.37 -3.03 0.89
C VAL A 79 -5.42 -4.17 1.26
N ILE A 80 -5.97 -5.34 1.55
CA ILE A 80 -5.20 -6.55 1.89
C ILE A 80 -5.61 -7.71 0.99
N VAL A 81 -4.70 -8.67 0.81
CA VAL A 81 -4.95 -9.92 0.08
C VAL A 81 -4.62 -11.09 1.03
N PRO A 82 -5.58 -11.56 1.85
CA PRO A 82 -5.31 -12.48 2.96
C PRO A 82 -5.24 -13.96 2.53
N THR A 83 -4.65 -14.26 1.36
CA THR A 83 -4.55 -15.65 0.86
C THR A 83 -3.66 -16.52 1.75
N ALA A 84 -2.65 -15.93 2.40
CA ALA A 84 -1.72 -16.64 3.28
C ALA A 84 -2.19 -16.71 4.75
N TYR A 85 -3.17 -15.90 5.15
CA TYR A 85 -3.71 -15.80 6.51
C TYR A 85 -5.24 -15.61 6.47
N PRO A 86 -5.99 -16.66 6.11
CA PRO A 86 -7.43 -16.54 5.85
C PRO A 86 -8.27 -16.19 7.10
N MET A 87 -7.70 -16.27 8.30
CA MET A 87 -8.41 -15.94 9.55
C MET A 87 -8.80 -14.45 9.69
N ILE A 88 -8.25 -13.56 8.83
CA ILE A 88 -8.54 -12.11 8.85
C ILE A 88 -9.43 -11.68 7.66
N ALA A 89 -9.80 -12.60 6.77
CA ALA A 89 -10.64 -12.32 5.60
C ALA A 89 -12.10 -12.02 5.96
#